data_AF-A0A850QQF8-F1
#
_entry.id   AF-A0A850QQF8-F1
#
_cell.length_a   1.000
_cell.length_b   1.000
_cell.length_c   1.000
_cell.angle_alpha   90.00
_cell.angle_beta   90.00
_cell.angle_gamma   90.00
#
_symmetry.space_group_name_H-M   'P 1'
#
loop_
_entity.id
_entity.type
_entity.pdbx_description
1 polymer ?
#
loop_
_entity_poly.entity_id
_entity_poly.type
_entity_poly.pdbx_seq_one_letter_code
_entity_poly.pdbx_strand_id
1 'polypeptide(L)'
;ETQCIPRLINLICDKSMQLAHHQGVHQVTKAIAEQACEDVLSWQVPINRGQVESSKQTSSWSRWLLLSLLGGGLAAGAWLATEHLSLPLGVQTATTAAKVVTTDTQLGPMAKESEQELSSEQRLDTAIKASYQQRQAMQTLYQLWGFDTALNQATCATSSRVHLTCYSGKGSLTSLAMINRPVIVKLQDAHHHDFYAVLYAVTHNQVQLLLGHERIAVTPSWFEQRWDGNYQLLWRPPFGDDASIRYGQQGPRVAWLNQQLNTFLGEPQTNQNYFDQGLVDKLRRFQRSQSLNADGIAGKQTLMVLDSALSLPGPTLQPEGV
;
A
#
# COMPACT_ATOMS: atom_id res chain seq x y z
N GLU A 1 -5.13 19.90 -6.14
CA GLU A 1 -5.56 18.62 -6.74
C GLU A 1 -4.31 17.81 -7.08
N THR A 2 -3.97 16.82 -6.27
CA THR A 2 -2.83 15.93 -6.52
C THR A 2 -3.31 14.76 -7.37
N GLN A 3 -2.76 14.65 -8.58
CA GLN A 3 -2.99 13.52 -9.48
C GLN A 3 -2.36 12.25 -8.89
N CYS A 4 -3.14 11.43 -8.20
CA CYS A 4 -2.73 10.08 -7.84
C CYS A 4 -2.66 9.23 -9.11
N ILE A 5 -1.47 8.74 -9.46
CA ILE A 5 -1.27 7.80 -10.56
C ILE A 5 -1.80 6.43 -10.12
N PRO A 6 -2.87 5.88 -10.76
CA PRO A 6 -3.43 4.60 -10.36
C PRO A 6 -2.41 3.46 -10.51
N ARG A 7 -2.39 2.52 -9.56
CA ARG A 7 -1.55 1.30 -9.67
C ARG A 7 -1.94 0.51 -10.91
N LEU A 8 -0.95 0.06 -11.69
CA LEU A 8 -1.15 -0.66 -12.95
C LEU A 8 -2.08 -1.88 -12.81
N ILE A 9 -1.98 -2.62 -11.72
CA ILE A 9 -2.84 -3.78 -11.48
C ILE A 9 -4.32 -3.41 -11.35
N ASN A 10 -4.62 -2.25 -10.74
CA ASN A 10 -6.00 -1.79 -10.60
C ASN A 10 -6.58 -1.39 -11.96
N LEU A 11 -5.78 -0.78 -12.83
CA LEU A 11 -6.17 -0.44 -14.20
C LEU A 11 -6.45 -1.68 -15.04
N ILE A 12 -5.60 -2.72 -14.92
CA ILE A 12 -5.78 -3.98 -15.63
C ILE A 12 -7.03 -4.71 -15.12
N CYS A 13 -7.27 -4.75 -13.81
CA CYS A 13 -8.45 -5.38 -13.23
C CYS A 13 -9.75 -4.69 -13.66
N ASP A 14 -9.80 -3.36 -13.63
CA ASP A 14 -10.96 -2.58 -14.07
C ASP A 14 -11.25 -2.81 -15.57
N LYS A 15 -10.22 -2.74 -16.42
CA LYS A 15 -10.32 -3.02 -17.86
C LYS A 15 -10.76 -4.46 -18.14
N SER A 16 -10.27 -5.43 -17.36
CA SER A 16 -10.66 -6.83 -17.47
C SER A 16 -12.14 -7.04 -17.17
N MET A 17 -12.67 -6.37 -16.13
CA MET A 17 -14.10 -6.41 -15.80
C MET A 17 -14.94 -5.73 -16.89
N GLN A 18 -14.48 -4.60 -17.42
CA GLN A 18 -15.15 -3.89 -18.51
C GLN A 18 -15.27 -4.77 -19.77
N LEU A 19 -14.18 -5.44 -20.15
CA LEU A 19 -14.16 -6.35 -21.31
C LEU A 19 -15.05 -7.57 -21.11
N ALA A 20 -15.03 -8.17 -19.90
CA ALA A 20 -15.92 -9.28 -19.56
C ALA A 20 -17.41 -8.88 -19.65
N HIS A 21 -17.75 -7.69 -19.14
CA HIS A 21 -19.11 -7.14 -19.25
C HIS A 21 -19.52 -6.90 -20.70
N HIS A 22 -18.64 -6.31 -21.53
CA HIS A 22 -18.92 -6.07 -22.95
C HIS A 22 -19.12 -7.36 -23.75
N GLN A 23 -18.41 -8.43 -23.37
CA GLN A 23 -18.53 -9.75 -23.99
C GLN A 23 -19.68 -10.60 -23.42
N GLY A 24 -20.43 -10.08 -22.42
CA GLY A 24 -21.54 -10.80 -21.79
C GLY A 24 -21.11 -12.03 -20.98
N VAL A 25 -19.85 -12.07 -20.51
CA VAL A 25 -19.31 -13.20 -19.75
C VAL A 25 -19.14 -12.84 -18.28
N HIS A 26 -19.50 -13.77 -17.40
CA HIS A 26 -19.44 -13.58 -15.94
C HIS A 26 -18.08 -13.97 -15.31
N GLN A 27 -17.12 -14.42 -16.12
CA GLN A 27 -15.78 -14.79 -15.67
C GLN A 27 -14.72 -14.16 -16.58
N VAL A 28 -13.71 -13.55 -15.96
CA VAL A 28 -12.53 -13.04 -16.67
C VAL A 28 -11.67 -14.23 -17.06
N THR A 29 -11.64 -14.56 -18.34
CA THR A 29 -10.75 -15.60 -18.89
C THR A 29 -9.34 -15.06 -19.09
N LYS A 30 -8.36 -15.96 -19.23
CA LYS A 30 -6.97 -15.58 -19.52
C LYS A 30 -6.86 -14.68 -20.76
N ALA A 31 -7.63 -14.96 -21.81
CA ALA A 31 -7.63 -14.15 -23.04
C ALA A 31 -8.13 -12.72 -22.80
N ILE A 32 -9.14 -12.54 -21.93
CA ILE A 32 -9.66 -11.21 -21.57
C ILE A 32 -8.63 -10.44 -20.74
N ALA A 33 -7.92 -11.12 -19.83
CA ALA A 33 -6.86 -10.51 -19.03
C ALA A 33 -5.65 -10.11 -19.89
N GLU A 34 -5.24 -10.94 -20.86
CA GLU A 34 -4.17 -10.61 -21.80
C GLU A 34 -4.52 -9.39 -22.67
N GLN A 35 -5.76 -9.33 -23.18
CA GLN A 35 -6.25 -8.16 -23.92
C GLN A 35 -6.28 -6.90 -23.05
N ALA A 36 -6.76 -7.00 -21.80
CA ALA A 36 -6.77 -5.88 -20.86
C ALA A 36 -5.36 -5.37 -20.54
N CYS A 37 -4.39 -6.28 -20.39
CA CYS A 37 -2.98 -5.92 -20.22
C CYS A 37 -2.44 -5.15 -21.43
N GLU A 38 -2.68 -5.64 -22.65
CA GLU A 38 -2.21 -4.96 -23.87
C GLU A 38 -2.82 -3.57 -24.02
N ASP A 39 -4.13 -3.45 -23.81
CA ASP A 39 -4.84 -2.17 -23.88
C ASP A 39 -4.29 -1.14 -22.89
N VAL A 40 -4.09 -1.52 -21.62
CA VAL A 40 -3.62 -0.61 -20.57
C VAL A 40 -2.13 -0.25 -20.74
N LEU A 41 -1.30 -1.21 -21.16
CA LEU A 41 0.13 -0.99 -21.35
C LEU A 41 0.45 -0.22 -22.65
N SER A 42 -0.40 -0.33 -23.67
CA SER A 42 -0.22 0.39 -24.94
C SER A 42 -0.22 1.92 -24.78
N TRP A 43 -0.81 2.44 -23.70
CA TRP A 43 -0.88 3.87 -23.41
C TRP A 43 0.26 4.37 -22.50
N GLN A 44 1.00 3.47 -21.85
CA GLN A 44 2.01 3.83 -20.85
C GLN A 44 3.45 3.85 -21.38
N VAL A 45 3.67 3.59 -22.66
CA VAL A 45 5.02 3.52 -23.21
C VAL A 45 5.11 4.22 -24.56
N PRO A 46 5.87 5.32 -24.72
CA PRO A 46 6.43 5.66 -26.02
C PRO A 46 7.53 4.63 -26.30
N ILE A 47 7.14 3.43 -26.72
CA ILE A 47 8.11 2.47 -27.25
C ILE A 47 8.52 3.08 -28.59
N ASN A 48 9.71 3.67 -28.60
CA ASN A 48 10.50 3.76 -29.80
C ASN A 48 10.73 2.31 -30.24
N ARG A 49 9.78 1.74 -30.98
CA ARG A 49 9.92 0.44 -31.63
C ARG A 49 10.96 0.65 -32.73
N GLY A 50 12.22 0.63 -32.32
CA GLY A 50 13.30 0.21 -33.19
C GLY A 50 12.87 -1.14 -33.73
N GLN A 51 12.51 -1.14 -35.00
CA GLN A 51 12.14 -2.32 -35.77
C GLN A 51 13.23 -3.38 -35.58
N VAL A 52 12.91 -4.45 -34.86
CA VAL A 52 13.57 -5.74 -35.11
C VAL A 52 12.78 -6.38 -36.24
N GLU A 53 12.87 -5.75 -37.42
CA GLU A 53 12.58 -6.43 -38.67
C GLU A 53 13.79 -7.29 -38.99
N SER A 54 13.58 -8.60 -39.03
CA SER A 54 14.52 -9.56 -39.60
C SER A 54 14.62 -9.32 -41.10
N SER A 55 15.39 -8.30 -41.49
CA SER A 55 15.64 -7.94 -42.88
C SER A 55 16.89 -8.68 -43.35
N LYS A 56 16.67 -9.72 -44.16
CA LYS A 56 17.72 -10.34 -44.96
C LYS A 56 18.26 -9.30 -45.93
N GLN A 57 19.52 -8.95 -45.70
CA GLN A 57 20.42 -8.23 -46.59
C GLN A 57 20.26 -8.70 -48.05
N THR A 58 19.60 -7.90 -48.88
CA THR A 58 19.84 -7.91 -50.34
C THR A 58 19.96 -6.48 -50.85
N SER A 59 21.04 -6.28 -51.60
CA SER A 59 21.45 -5.04 -52.25
C SER A 59 20.42 -4.60 -53.30
N SER A 60 20.04 -3.32 -53.29
CA SER A 60 19.43 -2.68 -54.46
C SER A 60 19.49 -1.16 -54.37
N TRP A 61 20.64 -0.60 -54.77
CA TRP A 61 20.85 0.83 -54.99
C TRP A 61 20.05 1.42 -56.17
N SER A 62 19.10 0.68 -56.77
CA SER A 62 18.53 0.99 -58.09
C SER A 62 17.09 1.50 -58.11
N ARG A 63 16.43 1.74 -56.96
CA ARG A 63 15.05 2.26 -56.95
C ARG A 63 14.89 3.75 -56.58
N TRP A 64 15.96 4.40 -56.11
CA TRP A 64 15.99 5.84 -55.86
C TRP A 64 16.06 6.69 -57.15
N LEU A 65 16.11 6.06 -58.33
CA LEU A 65 16.08 6.73 -59.63
C LEU A 65 14.66 6.88 -60.24
N LEU A 66 13.61 6.34 -59.61
CA LEU A 66 12.24 6.39 -60.16
C LEU A 66 11.28 7.34 -59.41
N LEU A 67 11.69 7.95 -58.30
CA LEU A 67 10.83 8.86 -57.50
C LEU A 67 11.09 10.35 -57.74
N SER A 68 12.10 10.73 -58.54
CA SER A 68 12.36 12.14 -58.90
C SER A 68 11.59 12.63 -60.14
N LEU A 69 10.75 11.78 -60.76
CA LEU A 69 10.03 12.09 -62.01
C LEU A 69 8.51 12.25 -61.84
N LEU A 70 7.96 12.07 -60.64
CA LEU A 70 6.52 12.26 -60.36
C LEU A 70 6.20 13.43 -59.39
N GLY A 71 7.20 14.21 -59.00
CA GLY A 71 7.03 15.40 -58.13
C GLY A 71 6.72 16.71 -58.88
N GLY A 72 6.59 16.66 -60.21
CA GLY A 72 6.45 17.85 -61.07
C GLY A 72 5.05 18.09 -61.65
N GLY A 73 4.04 17.29 -61.31
CA GLY A 73 2.71 17.38 -61.90
C GLY A 73 1.63 17.55 -60.85
N LEU A 74 0.82 18.60 -60.99
CA LEU A 74 -0.47 18.83 -60.32
C LEU A 74 -0.45 19.60 -58.99
N ALA A 75 0.31 20.71 -58.98
CA ALA A 75 -0.03 21.93 -58.26
C ALA A 75 -1.16 22.74 -58.94
N ALA A 76 -2.20 22.08 -59.47
CA ALA A 76 -3.26 22.70 -60.28
C ALA A 76 -4.65 22.12 -60.01
N GLY A 77 -4.95 21.85 -58.73
CA GLY A 77 -6.26 21.41 -58.23
C GLY A 77 -6.69 22.18 -57.00
N ALA A 78 -6.29 23.45 -56.89
CA ALA A 78 -7.06 24.41 -56.12
C ALA A 78 -8.29 24.80 -56.95
N TRP A 79 -9.34 25.24 -56.25
CA TRP A 79 -10.57 25.82 -56.79
C TRP A 79 -11.61 24.82 -57.27
N LEU A 80 -12.67 24.66 -56.46
CA LEU A 80 -14.08 24.33 -56.80
C LEU A 80 -14.76 23.37 -55.80
N ALA A 81 -14.57 23.55 -54.49
CA ALA A 81 -15.47 22.92 -53.50
C ALA A 81 -15.41 23.61 -52.12
N THR A 82 -15.65 24.93 -52.09
CA THR A 82 -15.93 25.63 -50.82
C THR A 82 -17.11 26.57 -51.04
N GLU A 83 -18.27 25.98 -51.24
CA GLU A 83 -19.55 26.64 -50.98
C GLU A 83 -20.30 25.77 -49.98
N HIS A 84 -21.21 26.41 -49.23
CA HIS A 84 -22.27 25.80 -48.41
C HIS A 84 -21.88 24.95 -47.18
N LEU A 85 -21.47 25.61 -46.08
CA LEU A 85 -22.14 25.34 -44.78
C LEU A 85 -21.94 26.51 -43.79
N SER A 86 -22.94 27.38 -43.71
CA SER A 86 -23.09 28.39 -42.67
C SER A 86 -23.99 27.86 -41.55
N LEU A 87 -23.51 27.86 -40.31
CA LEU A 87 -24.33 27.71 -39.10
C LEU A 87 -24.10 28.94 -38.20
N PRO A 88 -25.16 29.59 -37.68
CA PRO A 88 -25.05 30.87 -37.00
C PRO A 88 -24.62 30.73 -35.54
N LEU A 89 -23.77 31.66 -35.09
CA LEU A 89 -23.56 31.96 -33.67
C LEU A 89 -24.80 32.66 -33.12
N GLY A 90 -25.55 31.97 -32.25
CA GLY A 90 -26.51 32.60 -31.36
C GLY A 90 -25.79 33.22 -30.17
N VAL A 91 -25.44 34.51 -30.29
CA VAL A 91 -25.06 35.35 -29.16
C VAL A 91 -26.34 35.73 -28.43
N GLN A 92 -26.56 35.17 -27.25
CA GLN A 92 -27.51 35.74 -26.28
C GLN A 92 -26.71 36.35 -25.13
N THR A 93 -26.54 37.67 -25.21
CA THR A 93 -26.24 38.52 -24.07
C THR A 93 -27.46 38.60 -23.16
N ALA A 94 -27.36 38.04 -21.96
CA ALA A 94 -28.27 38.33 -20.86
C ALA A 94 -27.45 38.92 -19.70
N THR A 95 -27.41 40.25 -19.68
CA THR A 95 -27.06 41.05 -18.50
C THR A 95 -28.12 40.83 -17.45
N THR A 96 -27.75 40.37 -16.24
CA THR A 96 -28.56 40.61 -15.03
C THR A 96 -27.65 40.86 -13.84
N ALA A 97 -27.68 42.13 -13.45
CA ALA A 97 -27.35 42.79 -12.20
C ALA A 97 -26.86 41.92 -11.02
N ALA A 98 -25.68 42.32 -10.52
CA ALA A 98 -25.23 42.11 -9.17
C ALA A 98 -26.29 42.59 -8.15
N LYS A 99 -26.64 41.71 -7.22
CA LYS A 99 -27.26 42.11 -5.96
C LYS A 99 -26.26 41.86 -4.85
N VAL A 100 -25.66 42.96 -4.39
CA VAL A 100 -24.97 43.06 -3.10
C VAL A 100 -26.00 42.74 -2.03
N VAL A 101 -25.80 41.64 -1.32
CA VAL A 101 -26.39 41.43 0.00
C VAL A 101 -25.22 41.30 0.96
N THR A 102 -24.91 42.43 1.57
CA THR A 102 -24.24 42.51 2.84
C THR A 102 -25.15 41.88 3.88
N THR A 103 -24.77 40.73 4.42
CA THR A 103 -25.23 40.30 5.74
C THR A 103 -23.99 40.02 6.56
N ASP A 104 -23.58 41.05 7.28
CA ASP A 104 -22.78 40.95 8.49
C ASP A 104 -23.61 40.21 9.55
N THR A 105 -23.10 39.09 10.05
CA THR A 105 -23.31 38.59 11.41
C THR A 105 -22.33 37.43 11.62
N GLN A 106 -21.17 37.76 12.20
CA GLN A 106 -20.44 36.81 13.03
C GLN A 106 -21.33 36.38 14.21
N LEU A 107 -21.57 35.08 14.33
CA LEU A 107 -21.69 34.33 15.59
C LEU A 107 -21.45 32.86 15.22
N GLY A 108 -20.38 32.29 15.78
CA GLY A 108 -19.64 31.17 15.21
C GLY A 108 -20.32 29.80 15.22
N PRO A 109 -19.74 28.80 14.51
CA PRO A 109 -20.15 27.42 14.61
C PRO A 109 -19.51 26.79 15.86
N MET A 110 -19.92 27.18 17.07
CA MET A 110 -19.41 26.59 18.31
C MET A 110 -20.33 25.49 18.89
N ALA A 111 -21.44 25.18 18.21
CA ALA A 111 -22.43 24.20 18.68
C ALA A 111 -22.29 22.79 18.06
N LYS A 112 -21.64 22.63 16.90
CA LYS A 112 -21.47 21.31 16.25
C LYS A 112 -20.35 20.46 16.85
N GLU A 113 -19.36 21.10 17.45
CA GLU A 113 -18.19 20.41 18.02
C GLU A 113 -18.57 19.66 19.31
N SER A 114 -19.43 20.25 20.16
CA SER A 114 -19.87 19.65 21.43
C SER A 114 -20.77 18.41 21.27
N GLU A 115 -21.64 18.37 20.25
CA GLU A 115 -22.48 17.18 19.99
C GLU A 115 -21.68 16.01 19.37
N GLN A 116 -20.66 16.30 18.56
CA GLN A 116 -19.78 15.27 17.99
C GLN A 116 -18.81 14.68 19.03
N GLU A 117 -18.28 15.48 19.95
CA GLU A 117 -17.40 15.00 21.02
C GLU A 117 -18.13 14.06 21.99
N LEU A 118 -19.35 14.42 22.43
CA LEU A 118 -20.13 13.60 23.36
C LEU A 118 -20.50 12.22 22.76
N SER A 119 -20.81 12.18 21.46
CA SER A 119 -21.10 10.93 20.76
C SER A 119 -19.86 10.04 20.57
N SER A 120 -18.67 10.64 20.45
CA SER A 120 -17.41 9.92 20.26
C SER A 120 -16.94 9.25 21.55
N GLU A 121 -17.08 9.93 22.69
CA GLU A 121 -16.76 9.36 24.01
C GLU A 121 -17.68 8.20 24.38
N GLN A 122 -18.98 8.32 24.12
CA GLN A 122 -19.95 7.24 24.38
C GLN A 122 -19.68 6.00 23.53
N ARG A 123 -19.29 6.18 22.26
CA ARG A 123 -18.88 5.09 21.37
C ARG A 123 -17.63 4.38 21.88
N LEU A 124 -16.64 5.15 22.34
CA LEU A 124 -15.42 4.61 22.91
C LEU A 124 -15.71 3.80 24.19
N ASP A 125 -16.51 4.31 25.11
CA ASP A 125 -16.89 3.59 26.35
C ASP A 125 -17.63 2.28 26.06
N THR A 126 -18.58 2.32 25.11
CA THR A 126 -19.31 1.12 24.67
C THR A 126 -18.36 0.08 24.05
N ALA A 127 -17.42 0.52 23.21
CA ALA A 127 -16.45 -0.34 22.57
C ALA A 127 -15.44 -0.95 23.57
N ILE A 128 -15.03 -0.19 24.59
CA ILE A 128 -14.16 -0.68 25.69
C ILE A 128 -14.86 -1.81 26.44
N LYS A 129 -16.13 -1.60 26.83
CA LYS A 129 -16.91 -2.61 27.58
C LYS A 129 -17.07 -3.94 26.83
N ALA A 130 -17.04 -3.89 25.50
CA ALA A 130 -17.13 -5.07 24.64
C ALA A 130 -15.76 -5.77 24.40
N SER A 131 -14.64 -5.22 24.87
CA SER A 131 -13.28 -5.60 24.45
C SER A 131 -12.38 -6.10 25.59
N TYR A 132 -12.96 -6.61 26.69
CA TYR A 132 -12.18 -7.14 27.82
C TYR A 132 -11.50 -8.49 27.55
N GLN A 133 -11.92 -9.22 26.50
CA GLN A 133 -11.36 -10.54 26.21
C GLN A 133 -10.25 -10.46 25.17
N GLN A 134 -9.01 -10.75 25.58
CA GLN A 134 -7.85 -10.82 24.69
C GLN A 134 -8.06 -11.71 23.46
N ARG A 135 -8.83 -12.80 23.59
CA ARG A 135 -9.14 -13.72 22.49
C ARG A 135 -9.93 -13.07 21.34
N GLN A 136 -10.76 -12.07 21.64
CA GLN A 136 -11.47 -11.30 20.61
C GLN A 136 -10.49 -10.45 19.80
N ALA A 137 -9.58 -9.72 20.47
CA ALA A 137 -8.53 -8.95 19.78
C ALA A 137 -7.60 -9.85 18.95
N MET A 138 -7.27 -11.04 19.45
CA MET A 138 -6.51 -12.03 18.68
C MET A 138 -7.27 -12.53 17.46
N GLN A 139 -8.58 -12.76 17.56
CA GLN A 139 -9.41 -13.15 16.43
C GLN A 139 -9.41 -12.04 15.36
N THR A 140 -9.59 -10.78 15.75
CA THR A 140 -9.47 -9.63 14.85
C THR A 140 -8.10 -9.61 14.15
N LEU A 141 -7.02 -9.88 14.89
CA LEU A 141 -5.68 -9.94 14.30
C LEU A 141 -5.54 -11.06 13.25
N TYR A 142 -6.08 -12.27 13.50
CA TYR A 142 -6.13 -13.34 12.49
C TYR A 142 -6.94 -12.93 11.24
N GLN A 143 -8.07 -12.24 11.43
CA GLN A 143 -8.90 -11.76 10.33
C GLN A 143 -8.17 -10.72 9.46
N LEU A 144 -7.38 -9.83 10.06
CA LEU A 144 -6.52 -8.89 9.30
C LEU A 144 -5.46 -9.62 8.45
N TRP A 145 -5.02 -10.80 8.87
CA TRP A 145 -4.14 -11.67 8.08
C TRP A 145 -4.87 -12.53 7.04
N GLY A 146 -6.21 -12.42 6.96
CA GLY A 146 -7.06 -13.16 6.02
C GLY A 146 -7.52 -14.53 6.51
N PHE A 147 -7.40 -14.82 7.81
CA PHE A 147 -7.82 -16.10 8.40
C PHE A 147 -9.11 -15.97 9.20
N ASP A 148 -10.09 -16.81 8.90
CA ASP A 148 -11.26 -16.98 9.77
C ASP A 148 -10.93 -18.01 10.86
N THR A 149 -10.96 -17.59 12.12
CA THR A 149 -10.56 -18.40 13.27
C THR A 149 -11.62 -18.31 14.35
N ALA A 150 -12.08 -19.45 14.87
CA ALA A 150 -13.00 -19.48 15.99
C ALA A 150 -12.37 -18.87 17.25
N LEU A 151 -13.17 -18.20 18.11
CA LEU A 151 -12.69 -17.51 19.32
C LEU A 151 -11.85 -18.39 20.27
N ASN A 152 -12.16 -19.69 20.36
CA ASN A 152 -11.41 -20.65 21.18
C ASN A 152 -10.06 -21.05 20.56
N GLN A 153 -9.87 -20.84 19.26
CA GLN A 153 -8.64 -21.09 18.52
C GLN A 153 -7.84 -19.82 18.26
N ALA A 154 -8.39 -18.63 18.54
CA ALA A 154 -7.70 -17.36 18.39
C ALA A 154 -6.69 -17.13 19.53
N THR A 155 -5.56 -17.82 19.48
CA THR A 155 -4.48 -17.75 20.48
C THR A 155 -3.11 -17.66 19.81
N CYS A 156 -2.08 -17.27 20.56
CA CYS A 156 -0.70 -17.32 20.05
C CYS A 156 -0.21 -18.74 19.77
N ALA A 157 -0.65 -19.74 20.54
CA ALA A 157 -0.19 -21.12 20.42
C ALA A 157 -0.65 -21.80 19.11
N THR A 158 -1.74 -21.32 18.52
CA THR A 158 -2.36 -21.87 17.31
C THR A 158 -1.86 -21.22 16.03
N SER A 159 -1.05 -20.15 16.10
CA SER A 159 -0.64 -19.37 14.93
C SER A 159 0.21 -20.17 13.94
N SER A 160 1.01 -21.10 14.47
CA SER A 160 1.90 -21.95 13.67
C SER A 160 1.14 -22.84 12.68
N ARG A 161 -0.12 -23.16 12.96
CA ARG A 161 -0.99 -23.97 12.08
C ARG A 161 -1.33 -23.26 10.77
N VAL A 162 -1.23 -21.93 10.74
CA VAL A 162 -1.48 -21.09 9.57
C VAL A 162 -0.21 -20.38 9.09
N HIS A 163 0.96 -20.95 9.41
CA HIS A 163 2.28 -20.42 9.06
C HIS A 163 2.52 -18.98 9.55
N LEU A 164 1.87 -18.59 10.65
CA LEU A 164 2.13 -17.35 11.37
C LEU A 164 2.89 -17.65 12.68
N THR A 165 3.72 -16.71 13.09
CA THR A 165 4.39 -16.74 14.40
C THR A 165 3.87 -15.60 15.25
N CYS A 166 3.45 -15.91 16.48
CA CYS A 166 3.17 -14.89 17.47
C CYS A 166 4.47 -14.38 18.11
N TYR A 167 4.58 -13.06 18.22
CA TYR A 167 5.67 -12.38 18.92
C TYR A 167 5.09 -11.46 19.99
N SER A 168 5.62 -11.57 21.21
CA SER A 168 5.32 -10.66 22.32
C SER A 168 6.56 -9.82 22.60
N GLY A 169 6.38 -8.52 22.80
CA GLY A 169 7.48 -7.59 23.07
C GLY A 169 7.04 -6.39 23.88
N LYS A 170 8.01 -5.52 24.16
CA LYS A 170 7.80 -4.23 24.81
C LYS A 170 8.44 -3.12 23.98
N GLY A 171 7.74 -2.01 23.78
CA GLY A 171 8.23 -0.92 22.93
C GLY A 171 7.43 0.38 23.08
N SER A 172 7.70 1.32 22.17
CA SER A 172 6.98 2.59 22.04
C SER A 172 6.14 2.62 20.75
N LEU A 173 5.28 3.64 20.58
CA LEU A 173 4.56 3.86 19.33
C LEU A 173 5.51 3.99 18.13
N THR A 174 6.67 4.61 18.30
CA THR A 174 7.71 4.71 17.26
C THR A 174 8.22 3.33 16.86
N SER A 175 8.51 2.44 17.82
CA SER A 175 8.96 1.07 17.52
C SER A 175 7.88 0.27 16.79
N LEU A 176 6.61 0.42 17.18
CA LEU A 176 5.49 -0.24 16.52
C LEU A 176 5.30 0.27 15.08
N ALA A 177 5.42 1.59 14.87
CA ALA A 177 5.37 2.20 13.55
C ALA A 177 6.50 1.70 12.63
N MET A 178 7.71 1.48 13.16
CA MET A 178 8.83 0.89 12.40
C MET A 178 8.59 -0.58 12.06
N ILE A 179 8.02 -1.36 12.99
CA ILE A 179 7.62 -2.75 12.71
C ILE A 179 6.49 -2.78 11.67
N ASN A 180 5.64 -1.75 11.63
CA ASN A 180 4.56 -1.55 10.66
C ASN A 180 3.64 -2.79 10.51
N ARG A 181 3.24 -3.40 11.63
CA ARG A 181 2.29 -4.52 11.67
C ARG A 181 1.23 -4.25 12.74
N PRO A 182 -0.04 -4.62 12.51
CA PRO A 182 -1.06 -4.56 13.55
C PRO A 182 -0.66 -5.37 14.77
N VAL A 183 -0.88 -4.78 15.95
CA VAL A 183 -0.52 -5.40 17.22
C VAL A 183 -1.70 -5.35 18.18
N ILE A 184 -1.84 -6.36 19.02
CA ILE A 184 -2.70 -6.33 20.19
C ILE A 184 -1.95 -5.59 21.29
N VAL A 185 -2.62 -4.62 21.90
CA VAL A 185 -2.14 -3.94 23.10
C VAL A 185 -3.13 -4.15 24.24
N LYS A 186 -2.58 -4.12 25.45
CA LYS A 186 -3.37 -4.08 26.68
C LYS A 186 -3.42 -2.62 27.16
N LEU A 187 -4.63 -2.10 27.33
CA LEU A 187 -4.89 -0.73 27.73
C LEU A 187 -5.71 -0.72 29.03
N GLN A 188 -5.60 0.37 29.79
CA GLN A 188 -6.37 0.57 31.02
C GLN A 188 -7.44 1.64 30.83
N ASP A 189 -8.66 1.33 31.26
CA ASP A 189 -9.77 2.30 31.28
C ASP A 189 -9.63 3.28 32.46
N ALA A 190 -10.60 4.20 32.61
CA ALA A 190 -10.62 5.17 33.71
C ALA A 190 -10.78 4.53 35.10
N HIS A 191 -11.21 3.27 35.17
CA HIS A 191 -11.40 2.48 36.39
C HIS A 191 -10.25 1.47 36.62
N HIS A 192 -9.18 1.54 35.82
CA HIS A 192 -8.05 0.62 35.83
C HIS A 192 -8.39 -0.84 35.46
N HIS A 193 -9.47 -1.06 34.71
CA HIS A 193 -9.72 -2.36 34.10
C HIS A 193 -8.93 -2.51 32.80
N ASP A 194 -8.29 -3.67 32.66
CA ASP A 194 -7.54 -4.03 31.46
C ASP A 194 -8.51 -4.40 30.32
N PHE A 195 -8.40 -3.72 29.18
CA PHE A 195 -9.06 -4.08 27.93
C PHE A 195 -8.04 -4.25 26.80
N TYR A 196 -8.44 -4.95 25.74
CA TYR A 196 -7.55 -5.29 24.63
C TYR A 196 -8.03 -4.64 23.35
N ALA A 197 -7.10 -4.03 22.61
CA ALA A 197 -7.38 -3.41 21.33
C ALA A 197 -6.34 -3.86 20.30
N VAL A 198 -6.74 -3.93 19.03
CA VAL A 198 -5.79 -4.05 17.93
C VAL A 198 -5.43 -2.66 17.45
N LEU A 199 -4.15 -2.29 17.59
CA LEU A 199 -3.58 -1.12 16.94
C LEU A 199 -3.59 -1.36 15.43
N TYR A 200 -4.43 -0.61 14.72
CA TYR A 200 -4.66 -0.81 13.29
C TYR A 200 -3.97 0.25 12.44
N ALA A 201 -3.92 1.50 12.91
CA ALA A 201 -3.18 2.54 12.22
C ALA A 201 -2.50 3.51 13.18
N VAL A 202 -1.35 4.06 12.75
CA VAL A 202 -0.62 5.09 13.49
C VAL A 202 -0.20 6.20 12.52
N THR A 203 -0.61 7.42 12.84
CA THR A 203 -0.14 8.66 12.19
C THR A 203 0.49 9.59 13.25
N HIS A 204 0.96 10.76 12.82
CA HIS A 204 1.51 11.76 13.74
C HIS A 204 0.49 12.34 14.73
N ASN A 205 -0.79 12.37 14.37
CA ASN A 205 -1.85 13.01 15.16
C ASN A 205 -2.95 12.06 15.63
N GLN A 206 -2.97 10.81 15.14
CA GLN A 206 -4.05 9.88 15.39
C GLN A 206 -3.53 8.44 15.49
N VAL A 207 -4.10 7.71 16.43
CA VAL A 207 -3.98 6.27 16.58
C VAL A 207 -5.35 5.66 16.33
N GLN A 208 -5.46 4.68 15.43
CA GLN A 208 -6.69 3.96 15.18
C GLN A 208 -6.65 2.58 15.83
N LEU A 209 -7.64 2.31 16.66
CA LEU A 209 -7.82 1.07 17.40
C LEU A 209 -9.03 0.32 16.86
N LEU A 210 -8.91 -1.00 16.76
CA LEU A 210 -10.05 -1.90 16.56
C LEU A 210 -10.41 -2.52 17.90
N LEU A 211 -11.63 -2.23 18.34
CA LEU A 211 -12.27 -2.73 19.55
C LEU A 211 -13.46 -3.57 19.10
N GLY A 212 -13.24 -4.88 18.95
CA GLY A 212 -14.18 -5.76 18.26
C GLY A 212 -14.31 -5.38 16.78
N HIS A 213 -15.48 -4.90 16.37
CA HIS A 213 -15.76 -4.44 15.00
C HIS A 213 -15.75 -2.92 14.85
N GLU A 214 -15.60 -2.17 15.95
CA GLU A 214 -15.56 -0.71 15.93
C GLU A 214 -14.14 -0.22 15.69
N ARG A 215 -14.00 0.73 14.74
CA ARG A 215 -12.76 1.47 14.52
C ARG A 215 -12.85 2.79 15.27
N ILE A 216 -12.07 2.91 16.34
CA ILE A 216 -12.03 4.10 17.18
C ILE A 216 -10.71 4.84 16.98
N ALA A 217 -10.82 6.12 16.66
CA ALA A 217 -9.67 7.01 16.57
C ALA A 217 -9.44 7.70 17.92
N VAL A 218 -8.19 7.69 18.38
CA VAL A 218 -7.75 8.34 19.61
C VAL A 218 -6.48 9.15 19.35
N THR A 219 -6.15 10.08 20.24
CA THR A 219 -4.88 10.81 20.15
C THR A 219 -3.72 9.93 20.63
N PRO A 220 -2.48 10.15 20.14
CA PRO A 220 -1.30 9.43 20.64
C PRO A 220 -1.12 9.58 22.15
N SER A 221 -1.38 10.76 22.71
CA SER A 221 -1.26 11.03 24.16
C SER A 221 -2.29 10.23 24.97
N TRP A 222 -3.53 10.12 24.48
CA TRP A 222 -4.56 9.30 25.14
C TRP A 222 -4.14 7.83 25.18
N PHE A 223 -3.55 7.33 24.09
CA PHE A 223 -3.07 5.95 23.98
C PHE A 223 -1.89 5.68 24.91
N GLU A 224 -0.85 6.52 24.88
CA GLU A 224 0.37 6.34 25.67
C GLU A 224 0.11 6.42 27.17
N GLN A 225 -0.87 7.22 27.62
CA GLN A 225 -1.26 7.27 29.03
C GLN A 225 -1.90 5.99 29.56
N ARG A 226 -2.43 5.13 28.67
CA ARG A 226 -3.18 3.91 29.01
C ARG A 226 -2.44 2.64 28.69
N TRP A 227 -1.31 2.75 28.00
CA TRP A 227 -0.54 1.63 27.51
C TRP A 227 0.74 1.45 28.32
N ASP A 228 1.01 0.20 28.71
CA ASP A 228 2.19 -0.16 29.51
C ASP A 228 3.44 -0.49 28.65
N GLY A 229 3.32 -0.36 27.33
CA GLY A 229 4.36 -0.68 26.34
C GLY A 229 4.35 -2.12 25.85
N ASN A 230 3.56 -3.02 26.45
CA ASN A 230 3.51 -4.43 26.05
C ASN A 230 2.61 -4.62 24.82
N TYR A 231 3.06 -5.43 23.88
CA TYR A 231 2.29 -5.74 22.68
C TYR A 231 2.48 -7.19 22.24
N GLN A 232 1.52 -7.68 21.46
CA GLN A 232 1.61 -8.95 20.78
C GLN A 232 1.23 -8.79 19.32
N LEU A 233 1.94 -9.46 18.42
CA LEU A 233 1.63 -9.42 17.00
C LEU A 233 1.74 -10.80 16.38
N LEU A 234 1.18 -10.93 15.19
CA LEU A 234 1.39 -12.07 14.30
C LEU A 234 2.24 -11.60 13.12
N TRP A 235 3.17 -12.44 12.67
CA TRP A 235 4.00 -12.17 11.50
C TRP A 235 4.41 -13.47 10.81
N ARG A 236 4.89 -13.37 9.56
CA ARG A 236 5.40 -14.52 8.78
C ARG A 236 6.92 -14.50 8.77
N PRO A 237 7.60 -15.36 9.53
CA PRO A 237 9.04 -15.45 9.43
C PRO A 237 9.48 -16.04 8.09
N PRO A 238 10.67 -15.64 7.58
CA PRO A 238 11.23 -16.23 6.37
C PRO A 238 11.44 -17.73 6.58
N PHE A 239 10.92 -18.54 5.64
CA PHE A 239 10.92 -20.00 5.70
C PHE A 239 10.20 -20.62 6.90
N GLY A 240 9.32 -19.87 7.58
CA GLY A 240 8.59 -20.38 8.76
C GLY A 240 9.47 -20.51 10.02
N ASP A 241 10.71 -20.02 9.98
CA ASP A 241 11.68 -20.12 11.08
C ASP A 241 12.01 -18.73 11.62
N ASP A 242 11.71 -18.51 12.90
CA ASP A 242 11.91 -17.26 13.62
C ASP A 242 13.22 -17.20 14.42
N ALA A 243 14.07 -18.23 14.32
CA ALA A 243 15.38 -18.24 14.96
C ALA A 243 16.25 -17.13 14.38
N SER A 244 17.05 -16.48 15.22
CA SER A 244 17.96 -15.43 14.77
C SER A 244 19.02 -15.94 13.79
N ILE A 245 19.32 -15.16 12.77
CA ILE A 245 20.42 -15.42 11.84
C ILE A 245 21.68 -14.66 12.34
N ARG A 246 22.82 -15.34 12.48
CA ARG A 246 24.03 -14.83 13.16
C ARG A 246 25.33 -15.20 12.43
N TYR A 247 26.41 -14.46 12.72
CA TYR A 247 27.76 -14.70 12.19
C TYR A 247 28.16 -16.19 12.26
N GLY A 248 28.80 -16.67 11.20
CA GLY A 248 29.28 -18.04 11.06
C GLY A 248 28.21 -19.05 10.61
N GLN A 249 26.94 -18.69 10.57
CA GLN A 249 25.89 -19.55 10.03
C GLN A 249 25.94 -19.62 8.50
N GLN A 250 25.40 -20.70 7.95
CA GLN A 250 25.28 -20.91 6.50
C GLN A 250 23.90 -21.47 6.16
N GLY A 251 23.38 -21.11 4.98
CA GLY A 251 22.23 -21.78 4.39
C GLY A 251 21.24 -20.84 3.70
N PRO A 252 20.05 -21.37 3.33
CA PRO A 252 19.04 -20.62 2.58
C PRO A 252 18.58 -19.33 3.28
N ARG A 253 18.48 -19.34 4.61
CA ARG A 253 18.08 -18.16 5.41
C ARG A 253 19.11 -17.04 5.34
N VAL A 254 20.41 -17.38 5.34
CA VAL A 254 21.50 -16.40 5.18
C VAL A 254 21.51 -15.84 3.77
N ALA A 255 21.33 -16.69 2.75
CA ALA A 255 21.23 -16.25 1.35
C ALA A 255 20.05 -15.29 1.16
N TRP A 256 18.88 -15.64 1.70
CA TRP A 256 17.70 -14.77 1.70
C TRP A 256 17.96 -13.43 2.38
N LEU A 257 18.58 -13.43 3.57
CA LEU A 257 18.92 -12.21 4.30
C LEU A 257 19.83 -11.30 3.48
N ASN A 258 20.88 -11.87 2.87
CA ASN A 258 21.79 -11.13 2.01
C ASN A 258 21.06 -10.52 0.80
N GLN A 259 20.19 -11.28 0.14
CA GLN A 259 19.37 -10.78 -0.98
C GLN A 259 18.46 -9.62 -0.56
N GLN A 260 17.77 -9.74 0.58
CA GLN A 260 16.89 -8.68 1.09
C GLN A 260 17.69 -7.41 1.43
N LEU A 261 18.84 -7.56 2.08
CA LEU A 261 19.74 -6.43 2.38
C LEU A 261 20.27 -5.77 1.10
N ASN A 262 20.64 -6.57 0.08
CA ASN A 262 21.06 -6.03 -1.21
C ASN A 262 19.96 -5.21 -1.88
N THR A 263 18.73 -5.74 -1.89
CA THR A 263 17.57 -5.04 -2.44
C THR A 263 17.32 -3.73 -1.70
N PHE A 264 17.36 -3.74 -0.37
CA PHE A 264 17.15 -2.53 0.44
C PHE A 264 18.26 -1.49 0.24
N LEU A 265 19.52 -1.92 0.17
CA LEU A 265 20.68 -1.02 0.07
C LEU A 265 21.02 -0.62 -1.37
N GLY A 266 20.32 -1.16 -2.38
CA GLY A 266 20.64 -0.94 -3.79
C GLY A 266 21.97 -1.56 -4.21
N GLU A 267 22.39 -2.65 -3.58
CA GLU A 267 23.64 -3.36 -3.89
C GLU A 267 23.40 -4.50 -4.90
N PRO A 268 24.43 -4.90 -5.67
CA PRO A 268 24.31 -6.03 -6.60
C PRO A 268 23.91 -7.32 -5.88
N GLN A 269 23.01 -8.08 -6.50
CA GLN A 269 22.58 -9.37 -5.95
C GLN A 269 23.72 -10.39 -6.00
N THR A 270 23.96 -11.06 -4.88
CA THR A 270 24.96 -12.13 -4.75
C THR A 270 24.33 -13.37 -4.13
N ASN A 271 24.84 -14.55 -4.50
CA ASN A 271 24.39 -15.84 -3.95
C ASN A 271 25.16 -16.21 -2.67
N GLN A 272 25.67 -15.22 -1.93
CA GLN A 272 26.38 -15.47 -0.68
C GLN A 272 25.43 -16.09 0.35
N ASN A 273 25.74 -17.32 0.77
CA ASN A 273 24.94 -18.09 1.72
C ASN A 273 25.64 -18.31 3.06
N TYR A 274 26.81 -17.71 3.26
CA TYR A 274 27.58 -17.77 4.51
C TYR A 274 27.60 -16.39 5.18
N PHE A 275 27.38 -16.37 6.49
CA PHE A 275 27.27 -15.15 7.26
C PHE A 275 28.65 -14.71 7.78
N ASP A 276 29.40 -14.05 6.89
CA ASP A 276 30.72 -13.49 7.17
C ASP A 276 30.67 -12.05 7.72
N GLN A 277 31.86 -11.46 7.90
CA GLN A 277 32.02 -10.10 8.39
C GLN A 277 31.41 -9.05 7.43
N GLY A 278 31.49 -9.27 6.12
CA GLY A 278 30.89 -8.38 5.13
C GLY A 278 29.37 -8.30 5.25
N LEU A 279 28.71 -9.45 5.44
CA LEU A 279 27.27 -9.50 5.68
C LEU A 279 26.91 -8.91 7.05
N VAL A 280 27.76 -9.05 8.08
CA VAL A 280 27.55 -8.41 9.39
C VAL A 280 27.55 -6.89 9.26
N ASP A 281 28.52 -6.33 8.54
CA ASP A 281 28.62 -4.87 8.39
C ASP A 281 27.48 -4.31 7.52
N LYS A 282 27.05 -5.08 6.51
CA LYS A 282 25.83 -4.79 5.74
C LYS A 282 24.58 -4.76 6.62
N LEU A 283 24.42 -5.77 7.48
CA LEU A 283 23.29 -5.83 8.40
C LEU A 283 23.32 -4.67 9.41
N ARG A 284 24.49 -4.31 9.94
CA ARG A 284 24.62 -3.15 10.85
C ARG A 284 24.25 -1.84 10.18
N ARG A 285 24.59 -1.66 8.89
CA ARG A 285 24.16 -0.47 8.12
C ARG A 285 22.65 -0.40 8.01
N PHE A 286 21.98 -1.52 7.72
CA PHE A 286 20.53 -1.60 7.73
C PHE A 286 19.95 -1.29 9.12
N GLN A 287 20.46 -1.93 10.17
CA GLN A 287 19.99 -1.69 11.54
C GLN A 287 20.11 -0.21 11.92
N ARG A 288 21.23 0.45 11.63
CA ARG A 288 21.41 1.89 11.89
C ARG A 288 20.44 2.75 11.09
N SER A 289 20.23 2.45 9.81
CA SER A 289 19.32 3.24 8.97
C SER A 289 17.87 3.11 9.40
N GLN A 290 17.51 2.00 10.06
CA GLN A 290 16.19 1.74 10.63
C GLN A 290 16.10 2.04 12.14
N SER A 291 17.08 2.76 12.72
CA SER A 291 17.12 3.09 14.15
C SER A 291 17.00 1.88 15.10
N LEU A 292 17.48 0.72 14.65
CA LEU A 292 17.61 -0.50 15.46
C LEU A 292 18.97 -0.56 16.16
N ASN A 293 19.07 -1.42 17.18
CA ASN A 293 20.37 -1.77 17.75
C ASN A 293 21.23 -2.45 16.68
N ALA A 294 22.39 -1.86 16.37
CA ALA A 294 23.30 -2.31 15.33
C ALA A 294 24.24 -3.43 15.83
N ASP A 295 23.67 -4.49 16.40
CA ASP A 295 24.39 -5.62 16.98
C ASP A 295 24.94 -6.61 15.93
N GLY A 296 24.49 -6.49 14.67
CA GLY A 296 24.86 -7.42 13.59
C GLY A 296 24.16 -8.78 13.71
N ILE A 297 23.05 -8.87 14.45
CA ILE A 297 22.23 -10.07 14.58
C ILE A 297 20.87 -9.83 13.95
N ALA A 298 20.49 -10.71 13.01
CA ALA A 298 19.17 -10.69 12.40
C ALA A 298 18.20 -11.47 13.30
N GLY A 299 17.85 -10.84 14.44
CA GLY A 299 16.81 -11.31 15.35
C GLY A 299 15.40 -10.99 14.84
N LYS A 300 14.37 -11.42 15.58
CA LYS A 300 12.95 -11.29 15.19
C LYS A 300 12.58 -9.85 14.82
N GLN A 301 12.95 -8.87 15.64
CA GLN A 301 12.66 -7.45 15.36
C GLN A 301 13.36 -6.97 14.08
N THR A 302 14.65 -7.28 13.91
CA THR A 302 15.39 -6.95 12.69
C THR A 302 14.73 -7.54 11.44
N LEU A 303 14.28 -8.80 11.52
CA LEU A 303 13.60 -9.49 10.42
C LEU A 303 12.24 -8.86 10.10
N MET A 304 11.44 -8.52 11.11
CA MET A 304 10.15 -7.86 10.91
C MET A 304 10.29 -6.45 10.33
N VAL A 305 11.30 -5.69 10.75
CA VAL A 305 11.54 -4.36 10.18
C VAL A 305 12.06 -4.46 8.75
N LEU A 306 12.88 -5.47 8.44
CA LEU A 306 13.31 -5.74 7.06
C LEU A 306 12.13 -6.12 6.15
N ASP A 307 11.22 -6.95 6.67
CA ASP A 307 9.95 -7.33 6.02
C ASP A 307 9.09 -6.09 5.69
N SER A 308 8.97 -5.17 6.64
CA SER A 308 8.25 -3.90 6.46
C SER A 308 8.93 -2.92 5.52
N ALA A 309 10.25 -2.77 5.63
CA ALA A 309 11.04 -1.87 4.78
C ALA A 309 10.98 -2.27 3.30
N LEU A 310 10.79 -3.57 3.02
CA LEU A 310 10.64 -4.12 1.67
C LEU A 310 9.17 -4.29 1.25
N SER A 311 8.22 -3.83 2.07
CA SER A 311 6.77 -3.95 1.82
C SER A 311 6.33 -5.38 1.48
N LEU A 312 6.90 -6.37 2.18
CA LEU A 312 6.53 -7.76 1.99
C LEU A 312 5.08 -8.03 2.49
N PRO A 313 4.39 -9.06 1.95
CA PRO A 313 2.95 -9.23 2.14
C PRO A 313 2.48 -9.39 3.60
N GLY A 314 1.50 -8.59 3.99
CA GLY A 314 0.84 -8.66 5.29
C GLY A 314 0.04 -7.39 5.60
N PRO A 315 -0.77 -7.38 6.65
CA PRO A 315 -1.45 -6.18 7.09
C PRO A 315 -0.44 -5.19 7.72
N THR A 316 -0.62 -3.90 7.49
CA THR A 316 0.28 -2.82 7.93
C THR A 316 -0.42 -1.81 8.84
N LEU A 317 0.35 -1.00 9.57
CA LEU A 317 -0.17 0.11 10.41
C LEU A 317 -0.43 1.40 9.60
N GLN A 318 -0.22 1.35 8.30
CA GLN A 318 -0.53 2.43 7.37
C GLN A 318 -1.58 1.90 6.40
N PRO A 319 -2.88 1.99 6.74
CA PRO A 319 -3.91 1.71 5.75
C PRO A 319 -3.73 2.69 4.58
N GLU A 320 -3.82 2.18 3.36
CA GLU A 320 -3.79 3.01 2.17
C GLU A 320 -4.91 4.09 2.26
N GLY A 321 -4.53 5.38 2.28
CA GLY A 321 -5.45 6.51 2.13
C GLY A 321 -5.81 7.28 3.41
N VAL A 322 -5.11 8.40 3.64
CA VAL A 322 -5.66 9.69 4.09
C VAL A 322 -5.22 10.74 3.08
#